data_AF-A0A1V4K853-F1
#
_entry.id   AF-A0A1V4K853-F1
#
_cell.length_a   1.000
_cell.length_b   1.000
_cell.length_c   1.000
_cell.angle_alpha   90.00
_cell.angle_beta   90.00
_cell.angle_gamma   90.00
#
_symmetry.space_group_name_H-M   'P 1'
#
loop_
_entity.id
_entity.type
_entity.pdbx_description
1 polymer ?
#
loop_
_entity_poly.entity_id
_entity_poly.type
_entity_poly.pdbx_seq_one_letter_code
_entity_poly.pdbx_strand_id
1 'polypeptide(L)'
;MPDLIYADLNLTESTSSRLRVADVQDSTYAEVKVQSPDTNAAADYTSPGKNCCSRTRVAVLAAVITLLLVLAVCLILLYHPTASSPPDSKTFCTTCEDELVTRGLVLATETGRNPWWSGERYKQDHTGCPQGWKRNRKKCYFFFPDTQNNDWNASRKKCKDKESDLVIIENKEELDYLHSQSRDHYYLLGLRYFETQKKWKWINNMEHRTDMFTIGGDHTDYFCAVIGHGKIETAHCNGSSTTQNMCEKAVNISRSWKKS
;
A
#
# COMPACT_ATOMS: atom_id res chain seq x y z
N MET A 1 -7.03 -53.10 7.31
CA MET A 1 -6.80 -52.76 5.89
C MET A 1 -6.77 -51.24 5.82
N PRO A 2 -5.71 -50.61 5.30
CA PRO A 2 -5.69 -49.18 5.04
C PRO A 2 -6.24 -48.88 3.64
N ASP A 3 -7.09 -47.87 3.51
CA ASP A 3 -7.63 -47.42 2.23
C ASP A 3 -6.57 -46.70 1.39
N LEU A 4 -6.43 -47.11 0.13
CA LEU A 4 -5.56 -46.46 -0.86
C LEU A 4 -6.33 -45.34 -1.58
N ILE A 5 -6.02 -44.09 -1.24
CA ILE A 5 -6.42 -42.93 -2.04
C ILE A 5 -5.51 -42.86 -3.27
N TYR A 6 -6.06 -43.11 -4.45
CA TYR A 6 -5.39 -42.83 -5.72
C TYR A 6 -5.69 -41.41 -6.20
N ALA A 7 -4.75 -40.83 -6.96
CA ALA A 7 -4.91 -39.56 -7.66
C ALA A 7 -4.60 -39.77 -9.15
N ASP A 8 -5.59 -39.55 -10.00
CA ASP A 8 -5.43 -39.67 -11.46
C ASP A 8 -4.77 -38.41 -12.05
N LEU A 9 -3.67 -38.62 -12.78
CA LEU A 9 -2.99 -37.58 -13.53
C LEU A 9 -3.61 -37.42 -14.93
N ASN A 10 -4.47 -36.42 -15.09
CA ASN A 10 -5.10 -36.14 -16.38
C ASN A 10 -4.12 -35.38 -17.31
N LEU A 11 -3.54 -36.08 -18.28
CA LEU A 11 -2.56 -35.54 -19.25
C LEU A 11 -3.22 -35.24 -20.60
N THR A 12 -2.92 -34.09 -21.18
CA THR A 12 -3.41 -33.67 -22.50
C THR A 12 -2.71 -34.41 -23.65
N GLU A 13 -3.44 -34.74 -24.72
CA GLU A 13 -3.04 -35.71 -25.77
C GLU A 13 -1.63 -35.55 -26.38
N SER A 14 -1.06 -34.35 -26.39
CA SER A 14 0.21 -34.02 -27.04
C SER A 14 1.44 -34.75 -26.47
N THR A 15 1.40 -35.22 -25.22
CA THR A 15 2.54 -35.91 -24.57
C THR A 15 2.48 -37.43 -24.65
N SER A 16 1.34 -38.02 -25.04
CA SER A 16 1.13 -39.47 -25.06
C SER A 16 2.12 -40.21 -25.99
N SER A 17 2.47 -39.62 -27.14
CA SER A 17 3.27 -40.26 -28.19
C SER A 17 4.76 -40.48 -27.84
N ARG A 18 5.23 -40.06 -26.65
CA ARG A 18 6.65 -40.08 -26.28
C ARG A 18 7.00 -40.94 -25.06
N LEU A 19 6.02 -41.52 -24.36
CA LEU A 19 6.33 -42.51 -23.32
C LEU A 19 6.40 -43.91 -23.93
N ARG A 20 7.43 -44.66 -23.55
CA ARG A 20 7.45 -46.12 -23.61
C ARG A 20 7.78 -46.64 -22.22
N VAL A 21 6.86 -47.38 -21.62
CA VAL A 21 7.10 -48.13 -20.38
C VAL A 21 7.60 -49.51 -20.79
N ALA A 22 8.76 -49.91 -20.28
CA ALA A 22 9.23 -51.28 -20.37
C ALA A 22 8.87 -51.97 -19.05
N ASP A 23 8.09 -53.05 -19.12
CA ASP A 23 7.73 -53.84 -17.96
C ASP A 23 8.89 -54.79 -17.60
N VAL A 24 9.29 -54.81 -16.33
CA VAL A 24 10.31 -55.69 -15.78
C VAL A 24 9.75 -56.28 -14.50
N GLN A 25 9.47 -57.58 -14.51
CA GLN A 25 8.85 -58.25 -13.38
C GLN A 25 9.70 -58.14 -12.10
N ASP A 26 9.01 -57.77 -11.02
CA ASP A 26 9.44 -57.77 -9.62
C ASP A 26 10.40 -56.65 -9.16
N SER A 27 9.99 -55.39 -9.35
CA SER A 27 10.50 -54.26 -8.55
C SER A 27 9.45 -53.17 -8.31
N THR A 28 9.37 -52.64 -7.08
CA THR A 28 8.31 -51.72 -6.63
C THR A 28 8.51 -50.24 -7.03
N TYR A 29 9.40 -49.96 -8.00
CA TYR A 29 9.63 -48.61 -8.52
C TYR A 29 10.14 -48.66 -9.97
N ALA A 30 9.51 -47.91 -10.86
CA ALA A 30 9.92 -47.82 -12.27
C ALA A 30 10.86 -46.64 -12.50
N GLU A 31 12.06 -46.89 -13.02
CA GLU A 31 13.05 -45.86 -13.34
C GLU A 31 12.85 -45.33 -14.77
N VAL A 32 12.57 -44.03 -14.93
CA VAL A 32 12.33 -43.41 -16.25
C VAL A 32 13.64 -42.90 -16.85
N LYS A 33 14.09 -43.51 -17.95
CA LYS A 33 15.32 -43.14 -18.64
C LYS A 33 15.03 -42.39 -19.94
N VAL A 34 15.38 -41.10 -19.99
CA VAL A 34 15.21 -40.25 -21.18
C VAL A 34 16.43 -40.40 -22.08
N GLN A 35 16.22 -40.77 -23.35
CA GLN A 35 17.29 -40.93 -24.33
C GLN A 35 17.36 -39.73 -25.27
N SER A 36 18.50 -39.03 -25.29
CA SER A 36 18.79 -37.95 -26.22
C SER A 36 19.15 -38.49 -27.61
N PRO A 37 18.72 -37.87 -28.73
CA PRO A 37 19.12 -38.30 -30.06
C PRO A 37 20.55 -37.86 -30.40
N ASP A 38 21.42 -38.82 -30.73
CA ASP A 38 22.71 -38.54 -31.34
C ASP A 38 22.52 -37.99 -32.76
N THR A 39 23.23 -36.90 -33.10
CA THR A 39 23.18 -36.28 -34.43
C THR A 39 24.52 -36.42 -35.13
N ASN A 40 24.67 -37.45 -35.97
CA ASN A 40 25.81 -37.62 -36.87
C ASN A 40 25.40 -38.37 -38.16
N ALA A 41 24.87 -37.63 -39.13
CA ALA A 41 24.80 -38.06 -40.53
C ALA A 41 24.70 -36.82 -41.42
N ALA A 42 25.79 -36.48 -42.12
CA ALA A 42 25.76 -35.46 -43.16
C ALA A 42 25.22 -36.07 -44.46
N ALA A 43 24.28 -35.38 -45.10
CA ALA A 43 23.89 -35.63 -46.49
C ALA A 43 23.78 -34.27 -47.20
N ASP A 44 24.74 -34.01 -48.08
CA ASP A 44 24.78 -32.86 -48.97
C ASP A 44 23.78 -33.05 -50.13
N TYR A 45 22.93 -32.04 -50.38
CA TYR A 45 22.23 -31.91 -51.67
C TYR A 45 21.85 -30.45 -51.97
N THR A 46 22.71 -29.82 -52.76
CA THR A 46 22.49 -28.73 -53.74
C THR A 46 21.21 -27.89 -53.67
N SER A 47 21.37 -26.60 -53.35
CA SER A 47 20.37 -25.55 -53.61
C SER A 47 20.44 -25.00 -55.03
N PRO A 48 19.29 -24.72 -55.67
CA PRO A 48 19.21 -23.59 -56.59
C PRO A 48 17.96 -22.71 -56.40
N GLY A 49 18.18 -21.38 -56.35
CA GLY A 49 17.31 -20.45 -57.09
C GLY A 49 16.12 -19.77 -56.39
N LYS A 50 16.42 -18.84 -55.46
CA LYS A 50 15.77 -17.52 -55.28
C LYS A 50 14.22 -17.42 -55.37
N ASN A 51 13.60 -16.89 -54.29
CA ASN A 51 13.04 -15.53 -54.36
C ASN A 51 12.87 -14.87 -52.98
N CYS A 52 12.93 -13.53 -52.96
CA CYS A 52 13.18 -12.73 -51.77
C CYS A 52 11.88 -12.26 -51.08
N CYS A 53 11.67 -12.56 -49.79
CA CYS A 53 10.49 -12.09 -49.06
C CYS A 53 10.64 -11.90 -47.53
N SER A 54 11.77 -11.38 -47.04
CA SER A 54 11.88 -10.99 -45.60
C SER A 54 12.86 -9.84 -45.27
N ARG A 55 13.10 -8.89 -46.19
CA ARG A 55 13.82 -7.63 -45.86
C ARG A 55 12.88 -6.43 -45.76
N THR A 56 11.87 -6.35 -46.62
CA THR A 56 10.85 -5.29 -46.59
C THR A 56 10.00 -5.33 -45.32
N ARG A 57 9.50 -6.51 -44.89
CA ARG A 57 8.70 -6.61 -43.66
C ARG A 57 9.47 -6.20 -42.40
N VAL A 58 10.73 -6.62 -42.28
CA VAL A 58 11.60 -6.24 -41.14
C VAL A 58 11.92 -4.74 -41.18
N ALA A 59 12.22 -4.18 -42.36
CA ALA A 59 12.46 -2.75 -42.51
C ALA A 59 11.21 -1.90 -42.20
N VAL A 60 10.02 -2.33 -42.61
CA VAL A 60 8.75 -1.67 -42.28
C VAL A 60 8.47 -1.73 -40.78
N LEU A 61 8.66 -2.88 -40.13
CA LEU A 61 8.50 -3.00 -38.68
C LEU A 61 9.50 -2.11 -37.92
N ALA A 62 10.77 -2.07 -38.35
CA ALA A 62 11.77 -1.18 -37.78
C ALA A 62 11.39 0.31 -37.96
N ALA A 63 10.89 0.70 -39.14
CA ALA A 63 10.43 2.06 -39.41
C ALA A 63 9.19 2.47 -38.59
N VAL A 64 8.26 1.54 -38.36
CA VAL A 64 7.09 1.78 -37.49
C VAL A 64 7.54 1.93 -36.03
N ILE A 65 8.44 1.07 -35.54
CA ILE A 65 8.95 1.16 -34.17
C ILE A 65 9.72 2.48 -33.94
N THR A 66 10.58 2.89 -34.88
CA THR A 66 11.30 4.17 -34.75
C THR A 66 10.35 5.37 -34.79
N LEU A 67 9.30 5.34 -35.64
CA LEU A 67 8.27 6.39 -35.66
C LEU A 67 7.54 6.49 -34.30
N LEU A 68 7.13 5.35 -33.73
CA LEU A 68 6.43 5.30 -32.43
C LEU A 68 7.32 5.83 -31.29
N LEU A 69 8.61 5.49 -31.28
CA LEU A 69 9.57 6.00 -30.30
C LEU A 69 9.78 7.52 -30.42
N VAL A 70 9.89 8.05 -31.66
CA VAL A 70 9.99 9.51 -31.88
C VAL A 70 8.72 10.23 -31.41
N LEU A 71 7.53 9.70 -31.72
CA LEU A 71 6.26 10.27 -31.25
C LEU A 71 6.16 10.27 -29.73
N ALA A 72 6.59 9.19 -29.06
CA ALA A 72 6.64 9.13 -27.59
C ALA A 72 7.60 10.19 -27.00
N VAL A 73 8.79 10.35 -27.57
CA VAL A 73 9.75 11.39 -27.14
C VAL A 73 9.20 12.80 -27.38
N CYS A 74 8.57 13.06 -28.53
CA CYS A 74 7.90 14.33 -28.79
C CYS A 74 6.78 14.61 -27.80
N LEU A 75 5.93 13.62 -27.47
CA LEU A 75 4.88 13.79 -26.46
C LEU A 75 5.47 14.05 -25.07
N ILE A 76 6.56 13.39 -24.68
CA ILE A 76 7.28 13.67 -23.43
C ILE A 76 7.81 15.12 -23.43
N LEU A 77 8.41 15.60 -24.51
CA LEU A 77 8.88 16.98 -24.64
C LEU A 77 7.75 18.03 -24.68
N LEU A 78 6.54 17.64 -25.10
CA LEU A 78 5.35 18.50 -25.10
C LEU A 78 4.61 18.51 -23.75
N TYR A 79 4.65 17.40 -23.01
CA TYR A 79 4.02 17.27 -21.69
C TYR A 79 4.93 17.69 -20.52
N HIS A 80 6.24 17.69 -20.71
CA HIS A 80 7.18 18.35 -19.79
C HIS A 80 7.49 19.76 -20.31
N PRO A 81 6.80 20.81 -19.84
CA PRO A 81 7.17 22.18 -20.19
C PRO A 81 8.59 22.42 -19.70
N THR A 82 9.51 22.68 -20.64
CA THR A 82 10.87 23.12 -20.33
C THR A 82 10.77 24.45 -19.58
N ALA A 83 11.02 24.40 -18.27
CA ALA A 83 10.98 25.55 -17.39
C ALA A 83 12.18 26.49 -17.65
N SER A 84 12.10 27.24 -18.75
CA SER A 84 12.97 28.38 -19.03
C SER A 84 12.37 29.62 -18.39
N SER A 85 12.82 29.96 -17.18
CA SER A 85 12.48 31.20 -16.49
C SER A 85 13.19 32.41 -17.13
N PRO A 86 12.47 33.47 -17.52
CA PRO A 86 13.06 34.79 -17.80
C PRO A 86 13.40 35.52 -16.47
N PRO A 87 14.23 36.58 -16.51
CA PRO A 87 14.82 37.17 -15.29
C PRO A 87 13.84 38.04 -14.49
N ASP A 88 13.95 37.95 -13.16
CA ASP A 88 13.17 38.74 -12.20
C ASP A 88 13.41 40.26 -12.34
N SER A 89 12.39 40.99 -12.81
CA SER A 89 12.34 42.45 -12.68
C SER A 89 11.92 42.83 -11.26
N LYS A 90 12.89 43.28 -10.45
CA LYS A 90 12.62 43.88 -9.13
C LYS A 90 11.97 45.26 -9.29
N THR A 91 10.65 45.30 -9.43
CA THR A 91 9.87 46.53 -9.29
C THR A 91 9.38 46.66 -7.85
N PHE A 92 9.97 47.60 -7.12
CA PHE A 92 9.58 48.02 -5.78
C PHE A 92 8.41 49.01 -5.83
N CYS A 93 7.49 48.91 -4.87
CA CYS A 93 6.59 49.96 -4.34
C CYS A 93 5.69 49.30 -3.27
N THR A 94 5.31 49.89 -2.13
CA THR A 94 5.64 51.20 -1.53
C THR A 94 5.33 51.14 -0.02
N THR A 95 6.16 51.85 0.77
CA THR A 95 6.05 52.35 2.16
C THR A 95 4.73 52.18 2.95
N CYS A 96 4.61 52.22 4.28
CA CYS A 96 5.44 52.14 5.51
C CYS A 96 4.43 52.30 6.69
N GLU A 97 4.73 52.35 7.99
CA GLU A 97 5.94 52.23 8.83
C GLU A 97 5.51 51.72 10.23
N ASP A 98 6.42 51.18 11.05
CA ASP A 98 6.50 51.46 12.50
C ASP A 98 7.80 50.86 13.10
N GLU A 99 8.73 51.77 13.43
CA GLU A 99 9.58 51.85 14.63
C GLU A 99 9.50 50.70 15.68
N LEU A 100 10.56 50.28 16.40
CA LEU A 100 11.96 50.74 16.52
C LEU A 100 12.73 49.68 17.34
N VAL A 101 13.72 48.97 16.76
CA VAL A 101 14.57 48.03 17.52
C VAL A 101 15.83 48.73 18.02
N THR A 102 15.69 49.47 19.12
CA THR A 102 16.83 50.12 19.79
C THR A 102 17.68 49.11 20.56
N ARG A 103 19.00 49.28 20.49
CA ARG A 103 20.01 48.51 21.22
C ARG A 103 19.81 48.58 22.74
N GLY A 104 19.97 47.45 23.44
CA GLY A 104 19.96 47.41 24.91
C GLY A 104 20.64 46.17 25.46
N LEU A 105 21.97 46.24 25.63
CA LEU A 105 22.74 45.22 26.34
C LEU A 105 22.64 45.54 27.85
N VAL A 106 21.94 44.71 28.62
CA VAL A 106 21.80 44.88 30.08
C VAL A 106 22.23 43.59 30.77
N LEU A 107 23.29 43.69 31.58
CA LEU A 107 23.70 42.67 32.55
C LEU A 107 23.21 43.08 33.94
N ALA A 108 22.27 42.33 34.51
CA ALA A 108 21.89 42.35 35.92
C ALA A 108 21.19 41.02 36.25
N THR A 109 21.91 40.02 36.76
CA THR A 109 21.90 39.60 38.18
C THR A 109 20.56 39.03 38.68
N GLU A 110 20.52 37.70 38.75
CA GLU A 110 19.84 36.86 39.75
C GLU A 110 18.45 37.27 40.28
N THR A 111 17.40 36.67 39.71
CA THR A 111 16.44 35.89 40.51
C THR A 111 16.07 34.61 39.76
N GLY A 112 15.96 33.49 40.49
CA GLY A 112 15.87 32.17 39.87
C GLY A 112 14.56 31.88 39.13
N ARG A 113 14.67 31.58 37.83
CA ARG A 113 13.73 30.69 37.13
C ARG A 113 14.48 29.89 36.06
N ASN A 114 14.34 28.57 36.14
CA ASN A 114 14.96 27.59 35.27
C ASN A 114 14.54 27.75 33.79
N PRO A 115 15.50 27.75 32.83
CA PRO A 115 15.18 27.80 31.41
C PRO A 115 14.96 26.38 30.85
N TRP A 116 13.75 25.85 30.98
CA TRP A 116 13.39 24.57 30.33
C TRP A 116 11.91 24.55 29.92
N TRP A 117 11.66 24.75 28.62
CA TRP A 117 10.58 24.11 27.86
C TRP A 117 10.98 24.08 26.38
N SER A 118 11.84 23.13 25.99
CA SER A 118 11.86 22.61 24.63
C SER A 118 10.60 21.76 24.42
N GLY A 119 9.45 22.43 24.40
CA GLY A 119 8.14 21.87 24.08
C GLY A 119 7.82 22.19 22.62
N GLU A 120 7.80 21.17 21.78
CA GLU A 120 7.37 21.31 20.39
C GLU A 120 5.95 21.88 20.37
N ARG A 121 5.80 23.11 19.86
CA ARG A 121 4.48 23.69 19.63
C ARG A 121 3.81 22.92 18.50
N TYR A 122 3.07 21.87 18.85
CA TYR A 122 2.06 21.27 17.99
C TYR A 122 1.20 22.43 17.48
N LYS A 123 1.34 22.74 16.19
CA LYS A 123 0.64 23.85 15.54
C LYS A 123 -0.83 23.43 15.42
N GLN A 124 -1.59 23.65 16.50
CA GLN A 124 -3.02 23.41 16.59
C GLN A 124 -3.68 24.30 15.54
N ASP A 125 -4.12 23.67 14.46
CA ASP A 125 -4.95 24.32 13.46
C ASP A 125 -6.32 24.68 14.10
N HIS A 126 -7.00 25.69 13.56
CA HIS A 126 -8.30 26.14 14.08
C HIS A 126 -9.38 25.05 14.01
N THR A 127 -9.14 23.98 13.27
CA THR A 127 -9.97 22.76 13.26
C THR A 127 -9.87 21.91 14.53
N GLY A 128 -8.89 22.12 15.41
CA GLY A 128 -8.67 21.31 16.62
C GLY A 128 -8.13 19.89 16.34
N CYS A 129 -7.75 19.61 15.09
CA CYS A 129 -6.94 18.46 14.72
C CYS A 129 -5.52 18.92 14.40
N PRO A 130 -4.49 18.08 14.60
CA PRO A 130 -3.14 18.44 14.18
C PRO A 130 -3.01 18.51 12.66
N GLN A 131 -2.00 19.25 12.19
CA GLN A 131 -1.63 19.29 10.78
C GLN A 131 -1.43 17.87 10.21
N GLY A 132 -2.03 17.61 9.05
CA GLY A 132 -2.00 16.30 8.39
C GLY A 132 -3.07 15.30 8.87
N TRP A 133 -3.89 15.64 9.87
CA TRP A 133 -5.01 14.81 10.30
C TRP A 133 -6.32 15.28 9.66
N LYS A 134 -7.12 14.35 9.14
CA LYS A 134 -8.47 14.65 8.64
C LYS A 134 -9.45 14.70 9.81
N ARG A 135 -10.21 15.79 9.96
CA ARG A 135 -11.27 15.88 10.97
C ARG A 135 -12.56 15.25 10.44
N ASN A 136 -13.19 14.39 11.23
CA ASN A 136 -14.60 14.09 11.11
C ASN A 136 -15.27 14.21 12.48
N ARG A 137 -16.25 15.13 12.60
CA ARG A 137 -16.99 15.42 13.84
C ARG A 137 -16.09 15.78 15.03
N LYS A 138 -15.97 14.85 15.99
CA LYS A 138 -15.23 14.95 17.26
C LYS A 138 -13.92 14.13 17.25
N LYS A 139 -13.60 13.47 16.12
CA LYS A 139 -12.39 12.67 15.94
C LYS A 139 -11.50 13.25 14.83
N CYS A 140 -10.21 13.02 14.97
CA CYS A 140 -9.15 13.30 14.02
C CYS A 140 -8.58 11.97 13.55
N TYR A 141 -8.37 11.80 12.25
CA TYR A 141 -7.86 10.56 11.65
C TYR A 141 -6.56 10.82 10.90
N PHE A 142 -5.57 9.96 11.09
CA PHE A 142 -4.32 9.97 10.33
C PHE A 142 -4.25 8.71 9.48
N PHE A 143 -4.23 8.91 8.17
CA PHE A 143 -4.06 7.85 7.18
C PHE A 143 -2.59 7.86 6.77
N PHE A 144 -1.87 6.76 7.03
CA PHE A 144 -0.48 6.64 6.58
C PHE A 144 -0.46 6.40 5.06
N PRO A 145 0.34 7.14 4.27
CA PRO A 145 0.37 6.99 2.82
C PRO A 145 1.07 5.70 2.37
N ASP A 146 2.03 5.21 3.15
CA ASP A 146 2.84 4.05 2.80
C ASP A 146 2.20 2.75 3.29
N THR A 147 2.13 1.74 2.42
CA THR A 147 1.96 0.36 2.88
C THR A 147 3.25 -0.12 3.53
N GLN A 148 3.11 -0.83 4.64
CA GLN A 148 4.23 -1.42 5.37
C GLN A 148 3.69 -2.69 6.03
N ASN A 149 4.42 -3.80 5.92
CA ASN A 149 4.06 -5.07 6.53
C ASN A 149 4.25 -5.04 8.06
N ASN A 150 3.42 -4.24 8.73
CA ASN A 150 3.37 -4.13 10.18
C ASN A 150 2.34 -5.13 10.71
N ASP A 151 2.73 -5.91 11.71
CA ASP A 151 1.75 -6.62 12.53
C ASP A 151 0.82 -5.63 13.26
N TRP A 152 -0.25 -6.18 13.84
CA TRP A 152 -1.27 -5.38 14.50
C TRP A 152 -0.76 -4.60 15.72
N ASN A 153 0.18 -5.16 16.48
CA ASN A 153 0.78 -4.48 17.63
C ASN A 153 1.76 -3.38 17.17
N ALA A 154 2.56 -3.64 16.13
CA ALA A 154 3.42 -2.63 15.50
C ALA A 154 2.60 -1.46 14.93
N SER A 155 1.47 -1.76 14.28
CA SER A 155 0.52 -0.77 13.78
C SER A 155 -0.09 0.06 14.91
N ARG A 156 -0.49 -0.59 16.01
CA ARG A 156 -0.96 0.09 17.22
C ARG A 156 0.11 0.97 17.85
N LYS A 157 1.36 0.50 17.91
CA LYS A 157 2.50 1.29 18.40
C LYS A 157 2.70 2.55 17.55
N LYS A 158 2.66 2.45 16.22
CA LYS A 158 2.75 3.63 15.32
C LYS A 158 1.64 4.66 15.55
N CYS A 159 0.46 4.24 15.99
CA CYS A 159 -0.59 5.16 16.47
C CYS A 159 -0.24 5.76 17.85
N LYS A 160 0.23 4.95 18.80
CA LYS A 160 0.65 5.44 20.14
C LYS A 160 1.77 6.47 20.06
N ASP A 161 2.74 6.27 19.17
CA ASP A 161 3.84 7.21 18.89
C ASP A 161 3.35 8.54 18.26
N LYS A 162 2.06 8.64 17.89
CA LYS A 162 1.38 9.88 17.48
C LYS A 162 0.29 10.34 18.46
N GLU A 163 0.34 9.88 19.71
CA GLU A 163 -0.64 10.17 20.78
C GLU A 163 -2.08 9.76 20.38
N SER A 164 -2.21 8.63 19.71
CA SER A 164 -3.46 8.13 19.14
C SER A 164 -3.63 6.63 19.40
N ASP A 165 -4.63 6.01 18.78
CA ASP A 165 -4.78 4.56 18.75
C ASP A 165 -5.32 4.09 17.39
N LEU A 166 -5.36 2.78 17.14
CA LEU A 166 -6.04 2.23 15.94
C LEU A 166 -7.54 2.56 15.96
N VAL A 167 -8.14 2.76 14.79
CA VAL A 167 -9.55 3.21 14.67
C VAL A 167 -10.55 2.22 15.25
N ILE A 168 -11.45 2.74 16.10
CA ILE A 168 -12.67 2.10 16.58
C ILE A 168 -13.86 2.73 15.88
N ILE A 169 -14.69 1.93 15.22
CA ILE A 169 -15.91 2.41 14.56
C ILE A 169 -17.05 2.39 15.59
N GLU A 170 -17.60 3.55 15.94
CA GLU A 170 -18.61 3.70 17.00
C GLU A 170 -20.05 3.72 16.46
N ASN A 171 -20.24 4.14 15.21
CA ASN A 171 -21.56 4.38 14.61
C ASN A 171 -21.54 4.31 13.07
N LYS A 172 -22.72 4.21 12.44
CA LYS A 172 -22.88 4.05 10.98
C LYS A 172 -22.36 5.25 10.16
N GLU A 173 -22.54 6.48 10.64
CA GLU A 173 -22.04 7.66 9.90
C GLU A 173 -20.50 7.77 9.94
N GLU A 174 -19.87 7.26 11.01
CA GLU A 174 -18.43 7.07 11.04
C GLU A 174 -17.98 5.96 10.08
N LEU A 175 -18.70 4.84 10.02
CA LEU A 175 -18.46 3.78 9.03
C LEU A 175 -18.53 4.31 7.58
N ASP A 176 -19.57 5.08 7.25
CA ASP A 176 -19.77 5.68 5.92
C ASP A 176 -18.62 6.65 5.56
N TYR A 177 -18.22 7.48 6.52
CA TYR A 177 -17.04 8.34 6.36
C TYR A 177 -15.77 7.51 6.11
N LEU A 178 -15.51 6.46 6.89
CA LEU A 178 -14.31 5.66 6.73
C LEU A 178 -14.31 4.89 5.41
N HIS A 179 -15.45 4.35 4.95
CA HIS A 179 -15.59 3.80 3.60
C HIS A 179 -15.29 4.83 2.50
N SER A 180 -15.68 6.09 2.68
CA SER A 180 -15.35 7.17 1.73
C SER A 180 -13.84 7.45 1.66
N GLN A 181 -13.10 7.21 2.74
CA GLN A 181 -11.65 7.41 2.82
C GLN A 181 -10.85 6.16 2.43
N SER A 182 -11.45 4.97 2.50
CA SER A 182 -10.81 3.67 2.22
C SER A 182 -11.24 3.06 0.87
N ARG A 183 -11.53 3.89 -0.14
CA ARG A 183 -12.04 3.42 -1.45
C ARG A 183 -11.02 2.55 -2.19
N ASP A 184 -9.75 2.95 -2.16
CA ASP A 184 -8.69 2.40 -3.00
C ASP A 184 -7.61 1.65 -2.20
N HIS A 185 -7.73 1.62 -0.86
CA HIS A 185 -6.74 1.09 0.07
C HIS A 185 -7.41 0.35 1.24
N TYR A 186 -6.76 -0.70 1.74
CA TYR A 186 -7.13 -1.35 3.00
C TYR A 186 -6.42 -0.69 4.19
N TYR A 187 -7.18 -0.38 5.23
CA TYR A 187 -6.65 0.14 6.49
C TYR A 187 -6.93 -0.82 7.65
N LEU A 188 -5.90 -1.09 8.46
CA LEU A 188 -6.03 -1.96 9.63
C LEU A 188 -6.88 -1.30 10.72
N LEU A 189 -7.88 -2.03 11.22
CA LEU A 189 -8.77 -1.57 12.28
C LEU A 189 -8.24 -1.94 13.68
N GLY A 190 -8.74 -1.22 14.68
CA GLY A 190 -8.62 -1.57 16.10
C GLY A 190 -9.49 -2.76 16.51
N LEU A 191 -9.73 -3.73 15.62
CA LEU A 191 -10.72 -4.80 15.77
C LEU A 191 -10.05 -6.18 15.57
N ARG A 192 -10.24 -7.07 16.55
CA ARG A 192 -9.65 -8.42 16.57
C ARG A 192 -10.64 -9.49 17.01
N TYR A 193 -10.45 -10.70 16.51
CA TYR A 193 -11.16 -11.89 16.97
C TYR A 193 -10.43 -12.51 18.17
N PHE A 194 -11.21 -12.92 19.17
CA PHE A 194 -10.73 -13.59 20.37
C PHE A 194 -11.31 -15.00 20.41
N GLU A 195 -10.53 -15.99 19.96
CA GLU A 195 -10.96 -17.39 19.80
C GLU A 195 -11.56 -17.98 21.08
N THR A 196 -10.92 -17.72 22.23
CA THR A 196 -11.36 -18.19 23.56
C THR A 196 -12.74 -17.67 23.95
N GLN A 197 -13.17 -16.53 23.39
CA GLN A 197 -14.48 -15.92 23.63
C GLN A 197 -15.41 -16.06 22.42
N LYS A 198 -14.92 -16.59 21.29
CA LYS A 198 -15.58 -16.64 19.97
C LYS A 198 -16.21 -15.31 19.54
N LYS A 199 -15.51 -14.20 19.82
CA LYS A 199 -16.05 -12.83 19.70
C LYS A 199 -15.05 -11.87 19.07
N TRP A 200 -15.56 -10.99 18.22
CA TRP A 200 -14.85 -9.81 17.73
C TRP A 200 -14.90 -8.69 18.77
N LYS A 201 -13.76 -8.09 19.12
CA LYS A 201 -13.66 -7.02 20.11
C LYS A 201 -12.72 -5.92 19.65
N TRP A 202 -13.11 -4.69 19.96
CA TRP A 202 -12.32 -3.48 19.74
C TRP A 202 -11.19 -3.37 20.78
N ILE A 203 -10.19 -2.51 20.54
CA ILE A 203 -9.02 -2.33 21.44
C ILE A 203 -9.36 -1.83 22.85
N ASN A 204 -10.56 -1.27 23.03
CA ASN A 204 -11.13 -0.84 24.29
C ASN A 204 -11.88 -1.98 25.02
N ASN A 205 -11.73 -3.23 24.55
CA ASN A 205 -12.38 -4.45 25.01
C ASN A 205 -13.91 -4.52 24.79
N MET A 206 -14.51 -3.55 24.10
CA MET A 206 -15.93 -3.59 23.72
C MET A 206 -16.16 -4.61 22.61
N GLU A 207 -17.24 -5.37 22.68
CA GLU A 207 -17.63 -6.34 21.66
C GLU A 207 -18.14 -5.62 20.39
N HIS A 208 -17.85 -6.19 19.22
CA HIS A 208 -18.42 -5.72 17.96
C HIS A 208 -19.92 -5.97 17.90
N ARG A 209 -20.69 -4.99 17.41
CA ARG A 209 -22.13 -5.13 17.24
C ARG A 209 -22.44 -5.46 15.78
N THR A 210 -22.99 -6.65 15.53
CA THR A 210 -23.24 -7.19 14.19
C THR A 210 -24.32 -6.43 13.40
N ASP A 211 -25.16 -5.63 14.06
CA ASP A 211 -26.15 -4.72 13.45
C ASP A 211 -25.52 -3.45 12.85
N MET A 212 -24.26 -3.16 13.20
CA MET A 212 -23.48 -2.04 12.68
C MET A 212 -22.86 -2.38 11.32
N PHE A 213 -22.22 -3.55 11.22
CA PHE A 213 -21.72 -4.15 9.97
C PHE A 213 -21.39 -5.64 10.16
N THR A 214 -21.38 -6.39 9.06
CA THR A 214 -20.81 -7.75 8.97
C THR A 214 -19.33 -7.68 8.62
N ILE A 215 -18.56 -8.69 9.07
CA ILE A 215 -17.15 -8.85 8.71
C ILE A 215 -17.08 -9.99 7.68
N GLY A 216 -16.63 -9.69 6.47
CA GLY A 216 -16.46 -10.69 5.41
C GLY A 216 -15.16 -11.50 5.55
N GLY A 217 -15.08 -12.61 4.82
CA GLY A 217 -13.93 -13.53 4.85
C GLY A 217 -14.09 -14.67 5.85
N ASP A 218 -13.29 -15.71 5.69
CA ASP A 218 -13.26 -16.85 6.61
C ASP A 218 -12.49 -16.51 7.90
N HIS A 219 -12.72 -17.28 8.96
CA HIS A 219 -12.24 -17.05 10.32
C HIS A 219 -11.22 -18.10 10.78
N THR A 220 -10.73 -19.00 9.91
CA THR A 220 -9.80 -20.08 10.31
C THR A 220 -8.45 -19.55 10.82
N ASP A 221 -7.88 -18.54 10.14
CA ASP A 221 -6.51 -18.05 10.39
C ASP A 221 -6.38 -16.51 10.44
N TYR A 222 -7.50 -15.79 10.34
CA TYR A 222 -7.55 -14.34 10.12
C TYR A 222 -8.23 -13.60 11.29
N PHE A 223 -7.48 -13.33 12.36
CA PHE A 223 -8.00 -12.78 13.62
C PHE A 223 -7.92 -11.25 13.77
N CYS A 224 -7.61 -10.52 12.70
CA CYS A 224 -7.65 -9.06 12.65
C CYS A 224 -8.62 -8.60 11.56
N ALA A 225 -9.04 -7.33 11.57
CA ALA A 225 -9.95 -6.80 10.55
C ALA A 225 -9.36 -5.56 9.85
N VAL A 226 -9.72 -5.40 8.58
CA VAL A 226 -9.42 -4.23 7.74
C VAL A 226 -10.70 -3.60 7.21
N ILE A 227 -10.66 -2.30 6.92
CA ILE A 227 -11.67 -1.60 6.12
C ILE A 227 -11.05 -1.17 4.79
N GLY A 228 -11.74 -1.44 3.68
CA GLY A 228 -11.26 -1.11 2.33
C GLY A 228 -12.29 -1.46 1.27
N HIS A 229 -12.27 -0.79 0.13
CA HIS A 229 -13.12 -1.07 -1.04
C HIS A 229 -14.62 -1.25 -0.71
N GLY A 230 -15.15 -0.43 0.20
CA GLY A 230 -16.57 -0.45 0.59
C GLY A 230 -17.00 -1.61 1.51
N LYS A 231 -16.04 -2.37 2.07
CA LYS A 231 -16.30 -3.55 2.92
C LYS A 231 -15.38 -3.57 4.15
N ILE A 232 -15.73 -4.42 5.12
CA ILE A 232 -14.88 -4.79 6.25
C ILE A 232 -14.65 -6.29 6.17
N GLU A 233 -13.39 -6.69 6.26
CA GLU A 233 -12.95 -8.07 6.03
C GLU A 233 -11.95 -8.53 7.07
N THR A 234 -11.83 -9.85 7.23
CA THR A 234 -10.77 -10.47 8.00
C THR A 234 -9.40 -10.27 7.34
N ALA A 235 -8.35 -10.20 8.16
CA ALA A 235 -6.98 -9.94 7.75
C ALA A 235 -5.99 -10.63 8.69
N HIS A 236 -4.78 -10.89 8.18
CA HIS A 236 -3.69 -11.43 8.97
C HIS A 236 -3.22 -10.42 10.02
N CYS A 237 -3.14 -10.85 11.28
CA CYS A 237 -2.61 -10.00 12.35
C CYS A 237 -1.11 -9.73 12.21
N ASN A 238 -0.38 -10.47 11.38
CA ASN A 238 1.05 -10.25 11.10
C ASN A 238 1.29 -9.16 10.04
N GLY A 239 0.23 -8.56 9.49
CA GLY A 239 0.30 -7.52 8.47
C GLY A 239 0.11 -8.04 7.04
N SER A 240 0.13 -7.09 6.10
CA SER A 240 0.18 -7.33 4.66
C SER A 240 0.90 -6.16 3.98
N SER A 241 1.58 -6.41 2.85
CA SER A 241 2.16 -5.37 2.00
C SER A 241 1.11 -4.49 1.28
N THR A 242 -0.17 -4.85 1.35
CA THR A 242 -1.30 -4.08 0.80
C THR A 242 -2.12 -3.33 1.85
N THR A 243 -1.80 -3.50 3.14
CA THR A 243 -2.52 -2.83 4.24
C THR A 243 -1.75 -1.60 4.71
N GLN A 244 -2.45 -0.48 4.86
CA GLN A 244 -1.97 0.77 5.42
C GLN A 244 -2.44 0.94 6.87
N ASN A 245 -1.79 1.84 7.60
CA ASN A 245 -2.20 2.17 8.97
C ASN A 245 -3.17 3.35 8.98
N MET A 246 -4.17 3.27 9.86
CA MET A 246 -5.08 4.37 10.15
C MET A 246 -5.22 4.52 11.67
N CYS A 247 -5.06 5.74 12.16
CA CYS A 247 -5.13 6.04 13.59
C CYS A 247 -6.18 7.12 13.88
N GLU A 248 -6.77 7.09 15.07
CA GLU A 248 -7.70 8.12 15.56
C GLU A 248 -7.30 8.72 16.90
N LYS A 249 -7.70 9.99 17.10
CA LYS A 249 -7.76 10.63 18.42
C LYS A 249 -8.88 11.67 18.48
N ALA A 250 -9.28 12.07 19.68
CA ALA A 250 -10.27 13.12 19.87
C ALA A 250 -9.76 14.49 19.37
N VAL A 251 -10.67 15.33 18.89
CA VAL A 251 -10.41 16.75 18.56
C VAL A 251 -10.04 17.50 19.84
N ASN A 252 -8.90 18.19 19.84
CA ASN A 252 -8.45 19.01 20.95
C ASN A 252 -9.10 20.40 20.89
N ILE A 253 -10.34 20.50 21.40
CA ILE A 253 -10.99 21.79 21.61
C ILE A 253 -10.43 22.43 22.88
N SER A 254 -9.27 23.08 22.77
CA SER A 254 -8.89 24.11 23.74
C SER A 254 -10.03 25.13 23.85
N ARG A 255 -10.25 25.71 25.05
CA ARG A 255 -11.49 26.43 25.42
C ARG A 255 -11.67 27.82 24.75
N SER A 256 -11.28 27.98 23.48
CA SER A 256 -11.34 29.25 22.73
C SER A 256 -12.75 29.81 22.51
N TRP A 257 -13.80 29.02 22.71
CA TRP A 257 -15.20 29.42 22.52
C TRP A 257 -16.03 29.50 23.82
N LYS A 258 -15.38 29.69 24.99
CA LYS A 258 -16.06 29.99 26.27
C LYS A 258 -15.91 31.44 26.75
N LYS A 259 -15.55 32.36 25.85
CA LYS A 259 -15.59 33.81 26.07
C LYS A 259 -15.93 34.56 24.77
N SER A 260 -17.22 34.69 24.48
CA SER A 260 -17.86 35.92 23.99
C SER A 260 -19.37 35.78 24.13
#